data_AF-A0A1B9SP97-F1
#
_entry.id   AF-A0A1B9SP97-F1
#
_cell.length_a   1.000
_cell.length_b   1.000
_cell.length_c   1.000
_cell.angle_alpha   90.00
_cell.angle_beta   90.00
_cell.angle_gamma   90.00
#
_symmetry.space_group_name_H-M   'P 1'
#
loop_
_entity.id
_entity.type
_entity.pdbx_description
1 polymer ?
#
loop_
_entity_poly.entity_id
_entity_poly.type
_entity_poly.pdbx_seq_one_letter_code
_entity_poly.pdbx_strand_id
1 'polypeptide(L)' 'MILSRRDTKQRIIAMKKTTCAACDCELGPDVISVKLGGKTVEVCCQECAEALKEADAAATTARASNNE' A
#
# COMPACT_ATOMS: atom_id res chain seq x y z
N MET A 1 -28.61 11.18 25.90
CA MET A 1 -28.03 11.91 24.75
C MET A 1 -27.03 11.00 24.06
N ILE A 2 -27.48 10.33 23.00
CA ILE A 2 -26.69 9.41 22.18
C ILE A 2 -26.15 10.21 20.98
N LEU A 3 -24.97 9.81 20.47
CA LEU A 3 -24.26 10.28 19.26
C LEU A 3 -23.19 11.38 19.41
N SER A 4 -22.01 10.98 19.91
CA SER A 4 -20.72 11.66 19.63
C SER A 4 -19.75 10.80 18.80
N ARG A 5 -20.27 9.90 17.96
CA ARG A 5 -19.49 9.31 16.84
C ARG A 5 -19.75 10.13 15.58
N ARG A 6 -19.31 11.39 15.57
CA ARG A 6 -19.16 12.14 14.32
C ARG A 6 -17.80 11.77 13.73
N ASP A 7 -17.77 10.54 13.22
CA ASP A 7 -16.90 10.11 12.12
C ASP A 7 -17.06 11.17 11.03
N THR A 8 -16.16 12.14 11.06
CA THR A 8 -16.16 13.27 10.13
C THR A 8 -15.65 12.68 8.83
N LYS A 9 -16.61 12.13 8.08
CA LYS A 9 -16.61 11.77 6.68
C LYS A 9 -15.90 12.86 5.87
N GLN A 10 -14.58 12.83 5.89
CA GLN A 10 -13.68 13.82 5.33
C GLN A 10 -13.80 13.73 3.80
N ARG A 11 -14.62 14.63 3.25
CA ARG A 11 -14.49 15.22 1.91
C ARG A 11 -13.75 14.35 0.88
N ILE A 12 -14.56 13.60 0.13
CA ILE A 12 -14.26 12.82 -1.08
C ILE A 12 -13.76 13.64 -2.30
N ILE A 13 -12.89 14.62 -2.05
CA ILE A 13 -12.07 15.26 -3.09
C ILE A 13 -10.60 15.30 -2.63
N ALA A 14 -10.19 14.34 -1.80
CA ALA A 14 -8.81 13.92 -1.82
C ALA A 14 -8.55 13.43 -3.24
N MET A 15 -7.86 14.22 -4.06
CA MET A 15 -6.82 13.63 -4.90
C MET A 15 -6.01 12.82 -3.91
N LYS A 16 -6.35 11.54 -3.76
CA LYS A 16 -5.59 10.60 -2.95
C LYS A 16 -4.26 10.60 -3.65
N LYS A 17 -3.35 11.45 -3.18
CA LYS A 17 -1.93 11.38 -3.50
C LYS A 17 -1.57 10.00 -2.97
N THR A 18 -1.68 8.99 -3.82
CA THR A 18 -1.11 7.69 -3.55
C THR A 18 0.37 8.00 -3.37
N THR A 19 0.96 7.54 -2.29
CA THR A 19 2.39 7.74 -2.06
C THR A 19 3.09 6.43 -2.34
N CYS A 20 4.30 6.50 -2.89
CA CYS A 20 5.01 5.30 -3.26
C CYS A 20 5.28 4.51 -2.00
N ALA A 21 4.82 3.26 -1.91
CA ALA A 21 5.10 2.43 -0.74
C ALA A 21 6.60 2.16 -0.54
N ALA A 22 7.43 2.41 -1.56
CA ALA A 22 8.88 2.23 -1.53
C ALA A 22 9.67 3.50 -1.19
N CYS A 23 9.24 4.66 -1.72
CA CYS A 23 10.01 5.91 -1.66
C CYS A 23 9.23 7.12 -1.13
N ASP A 24 7.96 6.92 -0.75
CA ASP A 24 7.02 7.94 -0.25
C ASP A 24 6.80 9.14 -1.19
N CYS A 25 7.20 9.05 -2.46
CA CYS A 25 6.97 10.09 -3.46
C CYS A 25 5.50 10.18 -3.87
N GLU A 26 5.06 11.36 -4.32
CA GLU A 26 3.69 11.58 -4.84
C GLU A 26 3.48 10.78 -6.14
N LEU A 27 2.59 9.80 -6.10
CA LEU A 27 2.16 9.06 -7.29
C LEU A 27 1.10 9.89 -8.04
N GLY A 28 1.30 9.97 -9.35
CA GLY A 28 0.36 10.59 -10.28
C GLY A 28 -0.68 9.60 -10.80
N PRO A 29 -1.27 9.84 -12.00
CA PRO A 29 -2.15 8.86 -12.65
C PRO A 29 -1.38 7.66 -13.22
N ASP A 30 -0.06 7.78 -13.37
CA ASP A 30 0.82 6.76 -13.93
C ASP A 30 1.45 5.93 -12.81
N VAL A 31 0.67 4.97 -12.29
CA VAL A 31 1.06 4.12 -11.17
C VAL A 31 0.99 2.67 -11.55
N ILE A 32 1.93 1.89 -11.02
CA ILE A 32 1.97 0.46 -11.27
C ILE A 32 1.41 -0.24 -10.04
N SER A 33 0.32 -0.98 -10.22
CA SER A 33 -0.31 -1.78 -9.16
C SER A 33 0.34 -3.15 -9.09
N VAL A 34 1.01 -3.46 -7.99
CA VAL A 34 1.58 -4.80 -7.73
C VAL A 34 0.90 -5.47 -6.55
N LYS A 35 0.74 -6.79 -6.64
CA LYS A 35 0.16 -7.62 -5.57
C LYS A 35 1.29 -8.23 -4.75
N LEU A 36 1.34 -7.88 -3.46
CA LEU A 36 2.30 -8.34 -2.46
C LEU A 36 1.52 -8.99 -1.31
N GLY A 37 1.79 -10.24 -0.97
CA GLY A 37 1.17 -10.91 0.18
C GLY A 37 -0.37 -10.85 0.27
N GLY A 38 -1.08 -10.72 -0.85
CA GLY A 38 -2.54 -10.57 -0.90
C GLY A 38 -3.09 -9.14 -0.78
N LYS A 39 -2.22 -8.13 -0.63
CA LYS A 39 -2.57 -6.71 -0.75
C LYS A 39 -2.05 -6.13 -2.06
N THR A 40 -2.88 -5.30 -2.69
CA THR A 40 -2.45 -4.48 -3.82
C THR A 40 -1.82 -3.21 -3.28
N VAL A 41 -0.59 -2.92 -3.72
CA VAL A 41 0.10 -1.66 -3.43
C VAL A 41 0.51 -0.99 -4.73
N GLU A 42 0.61 0.33 -4.69
CA GLU A 42 0.93 1.17 -5.84
C GLU A 42 2.34 1.72 -5.68
N VAL A 43 3.10 1.72 -6.77
CA VAL A 43 4.48 2.24 -6.81
C VAL A 43 4.68 3.21 -7.98
N CYS A 44 5.68 4.09 -7.85
CA CYS A 44 6.01 5.10 -8.86
C CYS A 44 6.82 4.57 -10.04
N CYS A 45 7.47 3.41 -9.91
CA CYS A 45 8.27 2.81 -10.98
C CYS A 45 8.39 1.28 -10.82
N GLN A 46 8.83 0.63 -11.89
CA GLN A 46 8.97 -0.84 -11.95
C GLN A 46 10.05 -1.33 -10.98
N GLU A 47 11.13 -0.56 -10.78
CA GLU A 47 12.22 -0.85 -9.85
C GLU A 47 11.73 -0.89 -8.39
N CYS A 48 10.87 0.05 -8.00
CA CYS A 48 10.19 0.05 -6.69
C CYS A 48 9.29 -1.19 -6.52
N ALA A 49 8.59 -1.59 -7.58
CA ALA A 49 7.76 -2.79 -7.57
C ALA A 49 8.59 -4.06 -7.39
N GLU A 50 9.72 -4.18 -8.10
CA GLU A 50 10.60 -5.34 -8.02
C GLU A 50 11.23 -5.47 -6.64
N ALA A 51 11.82 -4.38 -6.12
CA ALA A 51 12.42 -4.38 -4.78
C ALA A 51 11.43 -4.76 -3.67
N LEU A 52 10.20 -4.23 -3.74
CA LEU A 52 9.14 -4.59 -2.79
C LEU A 52 8.69 -6.05 -2.97
N LYS A 53 8.61 -6.53 -4.21
CA LYS A 53 8.22 -7.92 -4.50
C LYS A 53 9.24 -8.92 -4.01
N GLU A 54 10.53 -8.63 -4.12
CA GLU A 54 11.60 -9.49 -3.60
C GLU A 54 11.59 -9.54 -2.08
N ALA A 55 11.45 -8.39 -1.42
CA ALA A 55 11.33 -8.31 0.04
C ALA A 55 10.07 -9.01 0.55
N ASP A 56 8.93 -8.80 -0.11
CA ASP A 56 7.67 -9.48 0.22
C ASP A 56 7.82 -10.99 0.00
N ALA A 57 8.30 -11.45 -1.15
CA ALA A 57 8.50 -12.88 -1.45
C ALA A 57 9.32 -13.60 -0.37
N ALA A 58 10.41 -12.96 0.09
CA ALA A 58 11.22 -13.46 1.20
C ALA A 58 10.42 -13.49 2.52
N ALA A 59 9.67 -12.42 2.81
CA ALA A 59 8.83 -12.32 4.01
C ALA A 59 7.64 -13.31 4.01
N THR A 60 7.01 -13.59 2.85
CA THR A 60 5.91 -14.56 2.76
C THR A 60 6.41 -15.97 3.08
N THR A 61 7.60 -16.30 2.57
CA THR A 61 8.24 -17.61 2.78
C THR A 61 8.63 -17.79 4.24
N ALA A 62 9.20 -16.75 4.87
CA ALA A 62 9.48 -16.74 6.30
C ALA A 62 8.19 -16.85 7.14
N ARG A 63 7.12 -16.15 6.76
CA ARG A 63 5.85 -16.15 7.49
C ARG A 63 5.04 -17.44 7.35
N ALA A 64 5.20 -18.17 6.24
CA ALA A 64 4.66 -19.53 6.10
C ALA A 64 5.38 -20.54 7.01
N SER A 65 6.61 -20.22 7.43
CA SER A 65 7.46 -21.11 8.23
C SER A 65 7.39 -20.83 9.74
N ASN A 66 6.98 -19.61 10.15
CA ASN A 66 6.76 -19.25 11.55
C ASN A 66 5.29 -19.48 11.98
N ASN A 67 4.90 -20.74 12.13
CA ASN A 67 3.79 -21.14 12.98
C ASN A 67 4.25 -22.37 13.79
N GLU A 68 5.10 -22.10 14.78
CA GLU A 68 5.54 -23.04 15.81
C GLU A 68 4.67 -22.91 17.05
#